data_AF-A0A2W5Y6A4-F1
#
_entry.id   AF-A0A2W5Y6A4-F1
#
_cell.length_a   1.000
_cell.length_b   1.000
_cell.length_c   1.000
_cell.angle_alpha   90.00
_cell.angle_beta   90.00
_cell.angle_gamma   90.00
#
_symmetry.space_group_name_H-M   'P 1'
#
loop_
_entity.id
_entity.type
_entity.pdbx_description
1 polymer ?
#
loop_
_entity_poly.entity_id
_entity_poly.type
_entity_poly.pdbx_seq_one_letter_code
_entity_poly.pdbx_strand_id
1 'polypeptide(L)'
;MLRIGFTVAPILFGVDKFFNVMVHWEKYLASWINDILPGNAFTAMHIVGVVEIAAGVLVALKPRYAAYVVAAWLGGIIVDLLTYSGYYDIALRDFGLLLGALALARLASKFDPPGLRLKFLP
;
A
#
# COMPACT_ATOMS: atom_id res chain seq x y z
N MET A 1 13.30 9.15 -6.59
CA MET A 1 12.06 9.74 -6.03
C MET A 1 10.96 8.72 -5.82
N LEU A 2 10.46 8.01 -6.84
CA LEU A 2 9.39 7.01 -6.67
C LEU A 2 9.67 5.97 -5.58
N ARG A 3 10.86 5.36 -5.54
CA ARG A 3 11.23 4.40 -4.48
C ARG A 3 11.09 5.00 -3.08
N ILE A 4 11.54 6.24 -2.88
CA ILE A 4 11.46 6.91 -1.58
C ILE A 4 9.99 7.19 -1.23
N GLY A 5 9.22 7.77 -2.16
CA GLY A 5 7.80 8.04 -1.95
C GLY A 5 7.00 6.78 -1.59
N PHE A 6 7.15 5.70 -2.37
CA PHE A 6 6.49 4.41 -2.11
C PHE A 6 7.11 3.59 -0.98
N THR A 7 8.22 4.04 -0.39
CA THR A 7 8.72 3.49 0.88
C THR A 7 8.09 4.23 2.04
N VAL A 8 8.19 5.56 2.03
CA VAL A 8 7.82 6.41 3.17
C VAL A 8 6.30 6.51 3.31
N ALA A 9 5.57 6.77 2.22
CA ALA A 9 4.15 7.02 2.30
C ALA A 9 3.35 5.83 2.87
N PRO A 10 3.55 4.57 2.41
CA PRO A 10 2.84 3.43 3.00
C PRO A 10 3.17 3.19 4.48
N ILE A 11 4.43 3.45 4.89
CA ILE A 11 4.81 3.34 6.30
C ILE A 11 4.06 4.37 7.13
N LEU A 12 4.03 5.63 6.69
CA LEU A 12 3.34 6.69 7.43
C LEU A 12 1.82 6.46 7.48
N PHE A 13 1.20 6.10 6.35
CA PHE A 13 -0.24 5.79 6.32
C PHE A 13 -0.59 4.55 7.16
N GLY A 14 0.29 3.54 7.14
CA GLY A 14 0.08 2.34 7.93
C GLY A 14 0.22 2.61 9.42
N VAL A 15 1.21 3.42 9.84
CA VAL A 15 1.35 3.86 11.24
C VAL A 15 0.16 4.71 11.67
N ASP A 16 -0.31 5.64 10.83
CA ASP A 16 -1.43 6.50 11.16
C ASP A 16 -2.73 5.73 11.41
N LYS A 17 -2.92 4.53 10.83
CA LYS A 17 -4.07 3.66 11.09
C LYS A 17 -4.16 3.11 12.52
N PHE A 18 -3.06 3.14 13.28
CA PHE A 18 -3.05 2.74 14.69
C PHE A 18 -3.41 3.90 15.63
N PHE A 19 -3.18 5.14 15.19
CA PHE A 19 -3.30 6.33 16.03
C PHE A 19 -4.43 7.26 15.59
N ASN A 20 -4.94 7.10 14.36
CA ASN A 20 -5.96 7.94 13.73
C ASN A 20 -5.65 9.45 13.85
N VAL A 21 -4.38 9.86 13.68
CA VAL A 21 -3.98 11.27 13.87
C VAL A 21 -4.47 12.13 12.72
N MET A 22 -4.37 11.63 11.48
CA MET A 22 -4.87 12.38 10.31
C MET A 22 -6.39 12.23 10.15
N VAL A 23 -6.90 11.01 10.33
CA VAL A 23 -8.30 10.68 10.10
C VAL A 23 -8.69 9.38 10.80
N HIS A 24 -9.96 9.23 11.13
CA HIS A 24 -10.56 7.94 11.49
C HIS A 24 -10.66 7.05 10.26
N TRP A 25 -9.72 6.12 10.13
CA TRP A 25 -9.54 5.30 8.93
C TRP A 25 -10.66 4.29 8.70
N GLU A 26 -11.36 3.90 9.76
CA GLU A 26 -12.45 2.90 9.73
C GLU A 26 -13.62 3.37 8.85
N LYS A 27 -13.78 4.68 8.68
CA LYS A 27 -14.85 5.27 7.86
C LYS A 27 -14.69 5.02 6.37
N TYR A 28 -13.52 4.58 5.92
CA TYR A 28 -13.26 4.29 4.51
C TYR A 28 -13.53 2.82 4.15
N LEU A 29 -13.61 1.94 5.15
CA LEU A 29 -13.81 0.51 4.93
C LEU A 29 -15.25 0.22 4.53
N ALA A 30 -15.46 -0.38 3.36
CA ALA A 30 -16.78 -0.78 2.92
C ALA A 30 -17.38 -1.82 3.88
N SER A 31 -18.68 -1.71 4.16
CA SER A 31 -19.38 -2.59 5.10
C SER A 31 -19.23 -4.07 4.75
N TRP A 32 -19.31 -4.42 3.46
CA TRP A 32 -19.19 -5.80 3.00
C TRP A 32 -17.78 -6.39 3.23
N ILE A 33 -16.72 -5.58 3.23
CA ILE A 33 -15.36 -6.05 3.54
C ILE A 33 -15.25 -6.30 5.05
N ASN A 34 -15.78 -5.39 5.85
CA ASN A 34 -15.85 -5.56 7.30
C ASN A 34 -16.60 -6.83 7.69
N ASP A 35 -17.66 -7.20 6.97
CA ASP A 35 -18.47 -8.39 7.25
C ASP A 35 -17.75 -9.72 6.91
N ILE A 36 -16.70 -9.67 6.07
CA ILE A 36 -15.87 -10.84 5.71
C ILE A 36 -14.70 -11.02 6.69
N LEU A 37 -14.15 -9.91 7.20
CA LEU A 37 -12.99 -9.94 8.07
C LEU A 37 -13.38 -10.30 9.51
N PRO A 38 -12.63 -11.19 10.18
CA PRO A 38 -12.87 -11.46 11.58
C PRO A 38 -12.58 -10.20 12.43
N GLY A 39 -13.54 -9.83 13.28
CA GLY A 39 -13.41 -8.69 14.19
C GLY A 39 -14.31 -7.52 13.80
N ASN A 40 -13.81 -6.30 13.96
CA ASN A 40 -14.51 -5.05 13.64
C ASN A 40 -13.65 -4.16 12.73
N ALA A 41 -14.22 -3.06 12.25
CA ALA A 41 -13.56 -2.16 11.30
C ALA A 41 -12.24 -1.62 11.84
N PHE A 42 -12.16 -1.36 13.15
CA PHE A 42 -10.93 -0.96 13.83
C PHE A 42 -9.83 -2.01 13.69
N THR A 43 -10.14 -3.28 13.97
CA THR A 43 -9.21 -4.40 13.84
C THR A 43 -8.79 -4.61 12.38
N ALA A 44 -9.73 -4.50 11.45
CA ALA A 44 -9.44 -4.56 10.01
C ALA A 44 -8.44 -3.48 9.58
N MET A 45 -8.65 -2.23 10.01
CA MET A 45 -7.73 -1.13 9.67
C MET A 45 -6.34 -1.29 10.30
N HIS A 46 -6.23 -1.89 11.49
CA HIS A 46 -4.93 -2.24 12.06
C HIS A 46 -4.18 -3.25 11.20
N ILE A 47 -4.87 -4.29 10.71
CA ILE A 47 -4.29 -5.28 9.80
C ILE A 47 -3.83 -4.62 8.50
N VAL A 48 -4.68 -3.77 7.90
CA VAL A 48 -4.32 -2.97 6.72
C VAL A 48 -3.07 -2.13 7.00
N GLY A 49 -2.98 -1.50 8.18
CA GLY A 49 -1.82 -0.73 8.60
C GLY A 49 -0.53 -1.56 8.66
N VAL A 50 -0.58 -2.77 9.22
CA VAL A 50 0.59 -3.70 9.21
C VAL A 50 1.02 -4.02 7.77
N VAL A 51 0.06 -4.31 6.89
CA VAL A 51 0.36 -4.66 5.49
C VAL A 51 1.01 -3.48 4.76
N GLU A 52 0.51 -2.26 4.95
CA GLU A 52 1.09 -1.06 4.32
C GLU A 52 2.51 -0.77 4.82
N ILE A 53 2.78 -0.91 6.12
CA ILE A 53 4.13 -0.78 6.68
C ILE A 53 5.06 -1.82 6.07
N ALA A 54 4.64 -3.09 6.05
CA ALA A 54 5.42 -4.17 5.45
C ALA A 54 5.68 -3.91 3.96
N ALA A 55 4.67 -3.46 3.21
CA ALA A 55 4.81 -3.13 1.80
C ALA A 55 5.82 -1.99 1.58
N GLY A 56 5.79 -0.93 2.39
CA GLY A 56 6.75 0.16 2.33
C GLY A 56 8.19 -0.31 2.61
N VAL A 57 8.38 -1.15 3.62
CA VAL A 57 9.68 -1.79 3.90
C VAL A 57 10.14 -2.67 2.72
N LEU A 58 9.25 -3.45 2.13
CA LEU A 58 9.57 -4.29 0.97
C LEU A 58 9.96 -3.45 -0.25
N VAL A 59 9.31 -2.31 -0.49
CA VAL A 59 9.71 -1.36 -1.55
C VAL A 59 11.08 -0.76 -1.26
N ALA A 60 11.37 -0.48 0.01
CA ALA A 60 12.68 0.01 0.43
C ALA A 60 13.78 -0.99 0.09
N LEU A 61 13.53 -2.29 0.26
CA LEU A 61 14.52 -3.35 0.08
C LEU A 61 14.62 -3.83 -1.38
N LYS A 62 13.48 -4.20 -1.98
CA LYS A 62 13.39 -4.80 -3.32
C LYS A 62 12.20 -4.25 -4.12
N PRO A 63 12.32 -3.01 -4.66
CA PRO A 63 11.23 -2.36 -5.38
C PRO A 63 10.82 -3.11 -6.66
N ARG A 64 11.70 -3.93 -7.25
CA ARG A 64 11.41 -4.72 -8.46
C ARG A 64 10.16 -5.58 -8.34
N TYR A 65 9.95 -6.19 -7.18
CA TYR A 65 8.81 -7.06 -6.91
C TYR A 65 7.77 -6.35 -6.04
N ALA A 66 8.24 -5.66 -5.00
CA ALA A 66 7.35 -5.00 -4.04
C ALA A 66 6.46 -3.93 -4.68
N ALA A 67 6.92 -3.23 -5.72
CA ALA A 67 6.09 -2.22 -6.38
C ALA A 67 4.86 -2.82 -7.10
N TYR A 68 4.95 -4.05 -7.61
CA TYR A 68 3.77 -4.76 -8.14
C TYR A 68 2.81 -5.18 -7.03
N VAL A 69 3.34 -5.59 -5.87
CA VAL A 69 2.52 -5.91 -4.68
C VAL A 69 1.78 -4.67 -4.21
N VAL A 70 2.45 -3.52 -4.12
CA VAL A 70 1.82 -2.23 -3.79
C VAL A 70 0.77 -1.85 -4.82
N ALA A 71 1.02 -2.04 -6.12
CA ALA A 71 0.04 -1.75 -7.16
C ALA A 71 -1.22 -2.62 -7.03
N ALA A 72 -1.06 -3.92 -6.73
CA ALA A 72 -2.19 -4.82 -6.48
C ALA A 72 -2.96 -4.43 -5.21
N TRP A 73 -2.25 -4.04 -4.15
CA TRP A 73 -2.84 -3.58 -2.90
C TRP A 73 -3.67 -2.30 -3.10
N LEU A 74 -3.11 -1.31 -3.80
CA LEU A 74 -3.84 -0.09 -4.19
C LEU A 74 -5.05 -0.42 -5.05
N GLY A 75 -4.97 -1.42 -5.93
CA GLY A 75 -6.12 -1.92 -6.69
C GLY A 75 -7.25 -2.40 -5.78
N GLY A 76 -6.92 -3.14 -4.72
CA GLY A 76 -7.87 -3.56 -3.70
C GLY A 76 -8.53 -2.37 -2.97
N ILE A 77 -7.74 -1.39 -2.54
CA ILE A 77 -8.25 -0.15 -1.91
C ILE A 77 -9.18 0.62 -2.85
N ILE A 78 -8.82 0.74 -4.13
CA ILE A 78 -9.67 1.41 -5.11
C ILE A 78 -11.01 0.68 -5.25
N VAL A 79 -11.01 -0.65 -5.32
CA VAL A 79 -12.26 -1.44 -5.38
C VAL A 79 -13.12 -1.21 -4.15
N ASP A 80 -12.53 -1.26 -2.95
CA ASP A 80 -13.21 -0.92 -1.68
C ASP A 80 -13.91 0.45 -1.78
N LEU A 81 -13.15 1.50 -2.11
CA LEU A 81 -13.66 2.87 -2.22
C LEU A 81 -14.71 3.06 -3.33
N LEU A 82 -14.62 2.32 -4.44
CA LEU A 82 -15.62 2.38 -5.52
C LEU A 82 -16.92 1.68 -5.15
N THR A 83 -16.85 0.64 -4.31
CA THR A 83 -18.03 -0.06 -3.80
C THR A 83 -18.67 0.64 -2.59
N TYR A 84 -17.98 1.59 -1.97
CA TYR A 84 -18.48 2.39 -0.87
C TYR A 84 -18.72 3.85 -1.32
N SER A 85 -19.99 4.18 -1.59
CA SER A 85 -20.37 5.46 -2.16
C SER A 85 -19.88 6.64 -1.32
N GLY A 86 -19.26 7.64 -1.96
CA GLY A 86 -18.82 8.88 -1.31
C GLY A 86 -17.34 9.19 -1.41
N TYR A 87 -16.52 8.28 -1.96
CA TYR A 87 -15.05 8.41 -1.99
C TYR A 87 -14.43 8.28 -3.39
N TYR A 88 -15.17 8.60 -4.44
CA TYR A 88 -14.71 8.49 -5.83
C TYR A 88 -13.51 9.39 -6.17
N ASP A 89 -13.42 10.54 -5.53
CA ASP A 89 -12.28 11.46 -5.61
C ASP A 89 -11.01 10.84 -5.02
N ILE A 90 -11.14 10.15 -3.88
CA ILE A 90 -10.04 9.40 -3.26
C ILE A 90 -9.63 8.22 -4.14
N ALA A 91 -10.60 7.48 -4.69
CA ALA A 91 -10.33 6.36 -5.60
C ALA A 91 -9.56 6.83 -6.86
N LEU A 92 -9.89 7.99 -7.43
CA LEU A 92 -9.17 8.55 -8.57
C LEU A 92 -7.73 8.93 -8.22
N ARG A 93 -7.49 9.52 -7.05
CA ARG A 93 -6.14 9.81 -6.55
C ARG A 93 -5.33 8.54 -6.40
N ASP A 94 -5.92 7.52 -5.78
CA ASP A 94 -5.26 6.24 -5.52
C ASP A 94 -4.98 5.49 -6.83
N PHE A 95 -5.81 5.66 -7.86
CA PHE A 95 -5.48 5.22 -9.22
C PHE A 95 -4.22 5.89 -9.77
N GLY A 96 -4.03 7.18 -9.53
CA GLY A 96 -2.77 7.88 -9.84
C GLY A 96 -1.57 7.26 -9.09
N LEU A 97 -1.72 6.92 -7.82
CA LEU A 97 -0.70 6.22 -7.04
C LEU A 97 -0.43 4.82 -7.59
N LEU A 98 -1.45 4.09 -8.03
CA LEU A 98 -1.32 2.78 -8.67
C LEU A 98 -0.47 2.88 -9.93
N LEU A 99 -0.75 3.86 -10.80
CA LEU A 99 0.08 4.11 -11.99
C LEU A 99 1.52 4.47 -11.62
N GLY A 100 1.73 5.25 -10.57
CA GLY A 100 3.06 5.55 -10.02
C GLY A 100 3.80 4.31 -9.53
N ALA A 101 3.10 3.39 -8.87
CA ALA A 101 3.65 2.12 -8.41
C ALA A 101 4.02 1.21 -9.60
N LEU A 102 3.18 1.13 -10.63
CA LEU A 102 3.49 0.42 -11.86
C LEU A 102 4.71 1.03 -12.59
N ALA A 103 4.79 2.36 -12.64
CA ALA A 103 5.97 3.04 -13.20
C ALA A 103 7.24 2.69 -12.41
N LEU A 104 7.17 2.70 -11.06
CA LEU A 104 8.27 2.25 -10.20
C LEU A 104 8.65 0.79 -10.51
N ALA A 105 7.69 -0.11 -10.65
CA ALA A 105 7.94 -1.51 -10.96
C ALA A 105 8.65 -1.69 -12.31
N ARG A 106 8.24 -0.94 -13.34
CA ARG A 106 8.86 -0.96 -14.68
C ARG A 106 10.27 -0.36 -14.69
N LEU A 107 10.52 0.67 -13.89
CA LEU A 107 11.86 1.23 -13.72
C LEU A 107 12.76 0.26 -12.93
N ALA A 108 12.26 -0.27 -11.82
CA ALA A 108 13.01 -1.18 -10.96
C ALA A 108 13.34 -2.50 -11.68
N SER A 109 12.52 -2.98 -12.61
CA SER A 109 12.87 -4.17 -13.41
C SER A 109 14.09 -3.97 -14.31
N LYS A 110 14.42 -2.73 -14.67
CA LYS A 110 15.64 -2.38 -15.43
C LYS A 110 16.83 -2.07 -14.52
N PHE A 111 16.61 -1.36 -13.42
CA PHE A 111 17.70 -0.80 -12.60
C PHE A 111 17.99 -1.55 -11.30
N ASP A 112 17.07 -2.38 -10.80
CA ASP A 112 17.30 -3.23 -9.62
C ASP A 112 17.64 -4.66 -10.08
N PRO A 113 18.85 -5.17 -9.77
CA PRO A 113 19.27 -6.49 -10.20
C PRO A 113 18.36 -7.58 -9.61
N PRO A 114 18.02 -8.61 -10.40
CA PRO A 114 17.27 -9.76 -9.90
C PRO A 114 18.09 -10.51 -8.84
N GLY A 115 17.43 -10.97 -7.77
CA GLY A 115 18.04 -11.73 -6.68
C GLY A 115 18.51 -10.90 -5.47
N LEU A 116 18.67 -11.57 -4.32
CA LEU A 116 19.31 -11.03 -3.13
C LEU A 116 20.83 -11.15 -3.35
N ARG A 117 21.48 -10.06 -3.77
CA ARG A 117 22.95 -10.06 -3.89
C ARG A 117 23.53 -10.03 -2.47
N LEU A 118 23.61 -11.19 -1.83
CA LEU A 118 24.49 -11.40 -0.68
C LEU A 118 25.90 -11.20 -1.20
N LYS A 119 26.41 -9.98 -1.08
CA LYS A 119 27.85 -9.72 -1.17
C LYS A 119 28.47 -10.42 0.05
N PHE A 120 28.75 -11.71 -0.08
CA PHE A 120 29.86 -12.28 0.66
C PHE A 120 31.09 -11.53 0.12
N LEU A 121 31.62 -10.63 0.95
CA LEU A 121 32.91 -9.98 0.71
C LEU A 121 34.00 -11.07 0.67
N PRO A 122 35.08 -10.88 -0.12
CA PRO A 122 36.19 -11.82 -0.21
C PRO A 122 36.88 -12.05 1.13
#